data_AF-A0A972BWJ2-F1
#
_entry.id   AF-A0A972BWJ2-F1
#
_cell.length_a   1.000
_cell.length_b   1.000
_cell.length_c   1.000
_cell.angle_alpha   90.00
_cell.angle_beta   90.00
_cell.angle_gamma   90.00
#
_symmetry.space_group_name_H-M   'P 1'
#
loop_
_entity.id
_entity.type
_entity.pdbx_description
1 polymer ?
#
loop_
_entity_poly.entity_id
_entity_poly.type
_entity_poly.pdbx_seq_one_letter_code
_entity_poly.pdbx_strand_id
1 'polypeptide(L)' 'MRGKPQYMVIDAHCDVLYQLETKGGSLKERPQGQLDLYRLKAGGVGAQFFALYTGAPHRALRALPSVL' A
#
# COMPACT_ATOMS: atom_id res chain seq x y z
N MET A 1 4.96 12.38 24.71
CA MET A 1 5.65 11.51 23.74
C MET A 1 5.11 10.09 23.92
N ARG A 2 4.55 9.44 22.88
CA ARG A 2 4.19 8.02 22.98
C ARG A 2 5.49 7.22 23.05
N GLY A 3 5.61 6.32 24.03
CA GLY A 3 6.75 5.41 24.16
C GLY A 3 6.93 4.55 22.92
N LYS A 4 8.13 3.97 22.72
CA LYS A 4 8.36 3.02 21.62
C LYS A 4 7.32 1.90 21.68
N PRO A 5 6.71 1.53 20.55
CA PRO A 5 5.74 0.43 20.52
C PRO A 5 6.44 -0.86 20.97
N GLN A 6 5.77 -1.64 21.83
CA GLN A 6 6.30 -2.92 22.34
C GLN A 6 6.46 -3.97 21.24
N TYR A 7 5.74 -3.80 20.12
CA TYR A 7 5.72 -4.73 19.00
C TYR A 7 5.89 -3.97 17.68
N MET A 8 6.57 -4.60 16.71
CA MET A 8 6.69 -4.09 15.35
C MET A 8 5.49 -4.58 14.53
N VAL A 9 4.69 -3.65 14.00
CA VAL A 9 3.60 -3.97 13.08
C VAL A 9 4.12 -3.96 11.65
N ILE A 10 3.97 -5.07 10.96
CA ILE A 10 4.26 -5.20 9.53
C ILE A 10 2.97 -5.64 8.85
N ASP A 11 2.48 -4.85 7.90
CA ASP A 11 1.35 -5.22 7.06
C ASP A 11 1.85 -5.70 5.70
N ALA A 12 1.55 -6.96 5.38
CA ALA A 12 1.97 -7.63 4.17
C ALA A 12 1.12 -7.30 2.93
N HIS A 13 0.01 -6.58 3.06
CA HIS A 13 -0.83 -6.29 1.89
C HIS A 13 -1.78 -5.09 2.07
N CYS A 14 -1.72 -4.13 1.14
CA CYS A 14 -2.82 -3.21 0.90
C CYS A 14 -2.93 -2.79 -0.58
N ASP A 15 -4.14 -2.42 -1.00
CA ASP A 15 -4.46 -1.99 -2.37
C ASP A 15 -4.44 -0.47 -2.55
N VAL A 16 -3.69 0.27 -1.71
CA VAL A 16 -3.70 1.75 -1.79
C VAL A 16 -3.23 2.26 -3.15
N LEU A 17 -2.32 1.54 -3.82
CA LEU A 17 -1.83 1.92 -5.15
C LEU A 17 -2.92 1.78 -6.21
N TYR A 18 -3.72 0.72 -6.15
CA TYR A 18 -4.89 0.56 -7.02
C TYR A 18 -5.93 1.66 -6.76
N GLN A 19 -6.16 2.05 -5.50
CA GLN A 19 -7.03 3.19 -5.18
C GLN A 19 -6.49 4.52 -5.73
N LEU A 20 -5.18 4.73 -5.71
CA LEU A 20 -4.54 5.93 -6.24
C LEU A 20 -4.56 5.96 -7.77
N GLU A 21 -4.36 4.81 -8.42
CA GLU A 21 -4.51 4.67 -9.87
C GLU A 21 -5.93 5.02 -10.32
N THR A 22 -6.94 4.46 -9.65
CA THR A 22 -8.35 4.59 -10.08
C THR A 22 -9.03 5.88 -9.66
N LYS A 23 -8.63 6.47 -8.53
CA LYS A 23 -9.31 7.65 -7.94
C LYS A 23 -8.41 8.88 -7.84
N GLY A 24 -7.14 8.76 -8.19
CA GLY A 24 -6.14 9.80 -7.96
C GLY A 24 -5.80 10.02 -6.48
N GLY A 25 -4.92 10.99 -6.23
CA GLY A 25 -4.51 11.41 -4.89
C GLY A 25 -3.01 11.27 -4.63
N SER A 26 -2.63 11.28 -3.34
CA SER A 26 -1.24 11.27 -2.89
C SER A 26 -1.05 10.32 -1.71
N LEU A 27 0.05 9.59 -1.65
CA LEU A 27 0.38 8.81 -0.44
C LEU A 27 0.75 9.68 0.77
N LYS A 28 1.06 10.97 0.57
CA LYS A 28 1.47 11.86 1.68
C LYS A 28 0.34 12.08 2.69
N GLU A 29 -0.84 12.46 2.20
CA GLU A 29 -2.04 12.74 2.98
C GLU A 29 -3.27 12.65 2.08
N ARG A 30 -4.36 12.06 2.57
CA ARG A 30 -5.60 11.87 1.80
C ARG A 30 -6.84 12.08 2.64
N PRO A 31 -7.87 12.78 2.12
CA PRO A 31 -9.15 12.93 2.82
C PRO A 31 -9.97 11.62 2.87
N GLN A 32 -9.67 10.65 1.99
CA GLN A 32 -10.38 9.38 1.89
C GLN A 32 -9.42 8.20 1.73
N GLY A 33 -9.94 6.98 1.90
CA GLY A 33 -9.18 5.72 1.87
C GLY A 33 -8.78 5.27 3.27
N GLN A 34 -8.10 4.12 3.38
CA GLN A 34 -7.71 3.54 4.67
C GLN A 34 -6.30 3.97 5.11
N LEU A 35 -5.46 4.38 4.15
CA LEU A 35 -4.03 4.53 4.36
C LEU A 35 -3.46 5.75 3.64
N ASP A 36 -2.54 6.42 4.32
CA ASP A 36 -1.55 7.37 3.83
C ASP A 36 -0.34 7.35 4.79
N LEU A 37 0.74 8.05 4.44
CA LEU A 37 1.97 8.11 5.24
C LEU A 37 1.73 8.72 6.63
N TYR A 38 0.82 9.70 6.75
CA TYR A 38 0.47 10.28 8.05
C TYR A 38 -0.15 9.22 8.98
N ARG A 39 -1.12 8.45 8.49
CA ARG A 39 -1.78 7.38 9.26
C ARG A 39 -0.86 6.20 9.55
N LEU A 40 0.02 5.82 8.63
CA LEU A 40 1.05 4.81 8.88
C LEU A 40 1.96 5.21 10.05
N LYS A 41 2.41 6.47 10.05
CA LYS A 41 3.24 7.03 11.12
C LYS A 41 2.46 7.15 12.44
N ALA A 42 1.23 7.65 12.39
CA ALA A 42 0.39 7.82 13.57
C ALA A 42 -0.02 6.47 14.21
N GLY A 43 -0.20 5.44 13.38
CA GLY A 43 -0.51 4.06 13.78
C GLY A 43 0.70 3.23 14.20
N GLY A 44 1.93 3.73 14.00
CA GLY A 44 3.14 3.01 14.39
C GLY A 44 3.43 1.78 13.52
N VAL A 45 3.02 1.79 12.25
CA VAL A 45 3.32 0.71 11.31
C VAL A 45 4.81 0.79 10.92
N GLY A 46 5.54 -0.29 11.17
CA GLY A 46 6.98 -0.37 10.93
C GLY A 46 7.33 -0.65 9.47
N ALA A 47 6.52 -1.44 8.77
CA ALA A 47 6.63 -1.66 7.33
C ALA A 47 5.27 -1.97 6.71
N GLN A 48 5.10 -1.58 5.45
CA GLN A 48 3.90 -1.82 4.64
C GLN A 48 4.33 -2.33 3.27
N PHE A 49 3.76 -3.44 2.84
CA PHE A 49 3.82 -3.89 1.45
C PHE A 49 2.64 -3.30 0.68
N PHE A 50 2.94 -2.72 -0.48
CA PHE A 50 1.97 -2.10 -1.36
C PHE A 50 1.75 -3.00 -2.58
N ALA A 51 0.54 -3.53 -2.73
CA ALA A 51 0.23 -4.45 -3.81
C ALA A 51 0.19 -3.71 -5.16
N LEU A 52 0.90 -4.25 -6.15
CA LEU A 52 0.68 -3.93 -7.56
C LEU A 52 -0.38 -4.87 -8.12
N TYR A 53 -1.64 -4.54 -7.87
CA TYR A 53 -2.76 -5.29 -8.41
C TYR A 53 -3.01 -4.87 -9.86
N THR A 54 -2.87 -5.82 -10.80
CA THR A 54 -3.00 -5.52 -12.23
C THR A 54 -4.43 -5.69 -12.77
N GLY A 55 -5.38 -6.21 -11.96
CA GLY A 55 -6.73 -6.53 -12.42
C GLY A 55 -6.84 -7.91 -13.08
N ALA A 56 -8.01 -8.18 -13.69
CA ALA A 56 -8.46 -9.45 -14.29
C ALA A 56 -7.37 -10.40 -14.85
N PRO A 57 -7.57 -11.73 -14.76
CA PRO A 57 -6.54 -12.78 -14.89
C PRO A 57 -5.60 -12.71 -16.11
N HIS A 58 -5.98 -11.99 -17.16
CA HIS A 58 -5.19 -11.86 -18.39
C HIS A 58 -3.98 -10.93 -18.32
N ARG A 59 -3.82 -10.07 -17.29
CA ARG A 59 -2.67 -9.15 -17.22
C ARG A 59 -1.41 -9.77 -16.60
N ALA A 60 -1.54 -10.70 -15.65
CA ALA A 60 -0.40 -11.46 -15.13
C ALA A 60 0.27 -12.32 -16.23
N LEU A 61 -0.53 -12.88 -17.15
CA LEU A 61 -0.03 -13.62 -18.31
C LEU A 61 0.78 -12.75 -19.30
N ARG A 62 0.57 -11.42 -19.31
CA ARG A 62 1.33 -10.48 -20.15
C ARG A 62 2.68 -10.06 -19.56
N ALA A 63 2.94 -10.35 -18.28
CA ALA A 63 4.25 -10.10 -17.66
C ALA A 63 5.23 -11.27 -17.83
N LEU A 64 4.74 -12.46 -18.22
CA LEU A 64 5.58 -13.64 -18.48
C LEU A 64 6.60 -13.46 -19.64
N PRO A 65 6.28 -12.78 -20.76
CA PRO A 65 7.25 -12.59 -21.85
C PRO A 65 8.40 -11.61 -21.52
N SER A 66 8.32 -10.86 -20.42
CA SER A 66 9.37 -9.92 -20.00
C SER A 66 10.37 -10.51 -18.98
N VAL A 67 10.26 -11.80 -18.67
CA VAL A 67 11.12 -12.51 -17.70
C VAL A 67 11.89 -13.68 -18.36
N LEU A 68 11.83 -13.81 -19.69
CA LEU A 68 12.70 -14.68 -20.49
C LEU A 68 13.66 -13.85 -21.34
#